data_AF-A0A2E2DYB3-F1
#
_entry.id   AF-A0A2E2DYB3-F1
#
_cell.length_a   1.000
_cell.length_b   1.000
_cell.length_c   1.000
_cell.angle_alpha   90.00
_cell.angle_beta   90.00
_cell.angle_gamma   90.00
#
_symmetry.space_group_name_H-M   'P 1'
#
loop_
_entity.id
_entity.type
_entity.pdbx_description
1 polymer ?
#
loop_
_entity_poly.entity_id
_entity_poly.type
_entity_poly.pdbx_seq_one_letter_code
_entity_poly.pdbx_strand_id
1 'polypeptide(L)' 'MSKFPFNVGDRVKHGDDQGFITFIDTTYFTLCVRQWEDKDKMRGVGQVNVLIYRNDWKNVTRI' A
#
# COMPACT_ATOMS: atom_id res chain seq x y z
N MET A 1 6.44 -11.61 -16.23
CA MET A 1 5.18 -11.71 -15.45
C MET A 1 5.44 -11.18 -14.06
N SER A 2 4.59 -10.30 -13.53
CA SER A 2 4.70 -9.90 -12.11
C SER A 2 4.52 -11.14 -11.24
N LYS A 3 5.40 -11.32 -10.24
CA LYS A 3 5.34 -12.43 -9.28
C LYS A 3 4.12 -12.33 -8.35
N PHE A 4 3.44 -11.19 -8.37
CA PHE A 4 2.31 -10.82 -7.52
C PHE A 4 1.14 -10.32 -8.39
N PRO A 5 -0.11 -10.42 -7.90
CA PRO A 5 -1.26 -9.85 -8.60
C PRO A 5 -1.24 -8.32 -8.61
N PHE A 6 -0.43 -7.66 -7.77
CA PHE A 6 -0.27 -6.21 -7.63
C PHE A 6 1.18 -5.75 -7.80
N ASN A 7 1.41 -4.45 -7.98
CA ASN A 7 2.73 -3.83 -8.06
C ASN A 7 2.82 -2.58 -7.16
N VAL A 8 4.04 -2.17 -6.81
CA VAL A 8 4.29 -0.86 -6.16
C VAL A 8 3.77 0.25 -7.07
N GLY A 9 3.04 1.20 -6.49
CA GLY A 9 2.38 2.31 -7.19
C GLY A 9 0.96 2.01 -7.65
N ASP A 10 0.51 0.75 -7.66
CA ASP A 10 -0.89 0.42 -7.96
C ASP A 10 -1.80 1.11 -6.94
N ARG A 11 -2.84 1.79 -7.42
CA ARG A 11 -3.92 2.28 -6.58
C ARG A 11 -4.91 1.17 -6.31
N VAL A 12 -5.22 0.95 -5.04
CA VAL A 12 -6.09 -0.13 -4.60
C VAL A 12 -7.02 0.32 -3.49
N LYS A 13 -8.13 -0.41 -3.35
CA LYS A 13 -9.09 -0.32 -2.25
C LYS A 13 -9.11 -1.62 -1.47
N HIS A 14 -9.16 -1.54 -0.14
CA HIS A 14 -9.33 -2.66 0.78
C HIS A 14 -10.29 -2.24 1.91
N GLY A 15 -11.51 -2.80 1.95
CA GLY A 15 -12.54 -2.33 2.87
C GLY A 15 -12.86 -0.84 2.62
N ASP A 16 -12.73 -0.03 3.67
CA ASP A 16 -12.92 1.42 3.62
C ASP A 16 -11.62 2.19 3.30
N ASP A 17 -10.48 1.51 3.31
CA ASP A 17 -9.19 2.10 3.00
C ASP A 17 -8.93 2.12 1.49
N GLN A 18 -8.38 3.24 1.01
CA GLN A 18 -7.90 3.39 -0.36
C GLN A 18 -6.56 4.11 -0.36
N GLY A 19 -5.68 3.74 -1.29
CA GLY A 19 -4.34 4.30 -1.34
C GLY A 19 -3.52 3.76 -2.48
N PHE A 20 -2.20 3.85 -2.35
CA PHE A 20 -1.27 3.25 -3.30
C PHE A 20 -0.30 2.31 -2.58
N ILE A 21 0.10 1.23 -3.25
CA ILE A 21 1.04 0.26 -2.69
C ILE A 21 2.44 0.86 -2.63
N THR A 22 3.07 0.85 -1.46
CA THR A 22 4.43 1.37 -1.23
C THR A 22 5.50 0.29 -1.21
N PHE A 23 5.11 -0.95 -0.91
CA PHE A 23 5.98 -2.14 -0.89
C PHE A 23 5.14 -3.39 -1.11
N ILE A 24 5.68 -4.41 -1.76
CA ILE A 24 5.04 -5.72 -1.92
C ILE A 24 6.08 -6.84 -1.94
N ASP A 25 5.79 -7.93 -1.24
CA ASP A 25 6.55 -9.18 -1.29
C ASP A 25 5.62 -10.41 -1.34
N THR A 26 6.17 -11.60 -1.08
CA THR A 26 5.41 -12.86 -1.11
C THR A 26 4.45 -13.05 0.06
N THR A 27 4.52 -12.24 1.11
CA THR A 27 3.83 -12.38 2.40
C THR A 27 2.84 -11.26 2.67
N TYR A 28 3.15 -10.03 2.28
CA TYR A 28 2.29 -8.87 2.46
C TYR A 28 2.61 -7.74 1.46
N PHE A 29 1.76 -6.72 1.44
CA PHE A 29 2.10 -5.42 0.90
C PHE A 29 1.71 -4.32 1.88
N THR A 30 2.28 -3.12 1.72
CA THR A 30 1.88 -1.93 2.48
C THR A 30 1.09 -0.97 1.59
N LEU A 31 -0.05 -0.51 2.09
CA LEU A 31 -0.93 0.47 1.44
C LEU A 31 -0.79 1.82 2.12
N CYS A 32 -0.28 2.82 1.41
CA CYS A 32 -0.25 4.19 1.92
C CYS A 32 -1.62 4.85 1.71
N VAL A 33 -2.38 4.99 2.79
CA VAL A 33 -3.75 5.58 2.78
C VAL A 33 -3.73 7.09 3.02
N ARG A 34 -2.64 7.63 3.59
CA ARG A 34 -2.44 9.06 3.80
C ARG A 34 -0.96 9.41 3.74
N GLN A 35 -0.64 10.52 3.07
CA GLN A 35 0.70 11.11 3.03
C GLN A 35 0.61 12.62 3.21
N TRP A 36 1.54 13.23 3.95
CA TRP A 36 1.65 14.68 4.12
C TRP A 36 3.13 15.10 4.17
N GLU A 37 3.41 16.38 3.89
CA GLU A 37 4.74 16.96 4.07
C GLU A 37 5.05 17.09 5.56
N ASP A 38 6.19 16.56 5.99
CA ASP A 38 6.65 16.60 7.37
C ASP A 38 8.19 16.64 7.37
N LYS A 39 8.75 17.85 7.51
CA LYS A 39 10.18 18.11 7.42
C LYS A 39 10.99 17.49 8.55
N ASP A 40 10.34 17.09 9.64
CA ASP A 40 10.98 16.43 10.77
C ASP A 40 11.15 14.92 10.56
N LYS A 41 10.58 14.36 9.47
CA LYS A 41 10.79 12.96 9.07
C LYS A 41 11.99 12.82 8.14
N MET A 42 12.62 11.63 8.18
CA MET A 42 13.81 11.29 7.39
C MET A 42 13.73 11.64 5.90
N ARG A 43 12.53 11.63 5.29
CA ARG A 43 12.32 11.92 3.86
C ARG A 43 11.42 13.14 3.60
N GLY A 44 11.20 13.98 4.61
CA GLY A 44 10.31 15.14 4.49
C GLY A 44 8.83 14.80 4.33
N VAL A 45 8.44 13.53 4.56
CA VAL A 45 7.05 13.06 4.42
C VAL A 45 6.66 12.15 5.56
N GLY A 46 5.45 12.36 6.08
CA GLY A 46 4.74 11.43 6.95
C GLY A 46 3.79 10.55 6.13
N GLN A 47 3.66 9.28 6.52
CA GLN A 47 2.77 8.32 5.87
C GLN A 47 2.01 7.49 6.90
N VAL A 48 0.74 7.19 6.63
CA VAL A 48 -0.01 6.12 7.30
C VAL A 48 -0.05 4.93 6.33
N ASN A 49 0.60 3.85 6.72
CA ASN A 49 0.66 2.61 5.95
C ASN A 49 -0.16 1.52 6.64
N VAL A 50 -1.04 0.87 5.89
CA VAL A 50 -1.77 -0.33 6.32
C VAL A 50 -1.04 -1.55 5.81
N LEU A 51 -0.81 -2.52 6.69
CA LEU A 51 -0.19 -3.80 6.35
C LEU A 51 -1.28 -4.78 5.90
N ILE A 52 -1.21 -5.29 4.67
CA ILE A 52 -2.19 -6.22 4.11
C ILE A 52 -1.51 -7.55 3.78
N TYR A 53 -1.82 -8.57 4.57
CA TYR A 53 -1.29 -9.91 4.38
C TYR A 53 -1.84 -10.56 3.11
N ARG A 54 -1.05 -11.47 2.53
CA ARG A 54 -1.38 -12.16 1.28
C ARG A 54 -2.75 -12.83 1.26
N ASN A 55 -3.19 -13.35 2.40
CA ASN A 55 -4.50 -14.00 2.52
C ASN A 55 -5.68 -13.04 2.32
N ASP A 56 -5.47 -11.74 2.53
CA ASP A 56 -6.48 -10.70 2.36
C ASP A 56 -6.46 -10.05 0.98
N TRP A 57 -5.49 -10.40 0.11
CA TRP A 57 -5.38 -9.85 -1.24
C TRP A 57 -6.59 -10.13 -2.12
N LYS A 58 -7.35 -11.18 -1.83
CA LYS A 58 -8.64 -11.49 -2.47
C LYS A 58 -9.73 -10.43 -2.22
N ASN A 59 -9.56 -9.62 -1.17
CA ASN A 59 -10.47 -8.55 -0.77
C ASN A 59 -9.93 -7.17 -1.21
N VAL A 60 -9.00 -7.14 -2.17
CA VAL A 60 -8.33 -5.93 -2.67
C VAL A 60 -8.70 -5.75 -4.14
N THR A 61 -9.12 -4.54 -4.50
CA THR A 61 -9.49 -4.19 -5.88
C THR A 61 -8.65 -3.03 -6.38
N ARG A 62 -8.12 -3.12 -7.61
CA ARG A 62 -7.45 -1.99 -8.28
C ARG A 62 -8.46 -0.92 -8.70
N ILE A 63 -8.06 0.35 -8.62
CA ILE A 63 -8.87 1.53 -9.00
C ILE A 63 -8.10 2.46 -9.93
#